data_AF-A0A3E0R0V4-F1
#
_entry.id   AF-A0A3E0R0V4-F1
#
_cell.length_a   1.000
_cell.length_b   1.000
_cell.length_c   1.000
_cell.angle_alpha   90.00
_cell.angle_beta   90.00
_cell.angle_gamma   90.00
#
_symmetry.space_group_name_H-M   'P 1'
#
loop_
_entity.id
_entity.type
_entity.pdbx_description
1 polymer ?
#
loop_
_entity_poly.entity_id
_entity_poly.type
_entity_poly.pdbx_seq_one_letter_code
_entity_poly.pdbx_strand_id
1 'polypeptide(L)'
;MSKITDEQLDKLHKQQTALNSLLNKIGIVESNKHALLHELAGVNKEVEEFKAELEKEYGSVNINLETGEYSKIEQDESDKED
;
A
#
# COMPACT_ATOMS: atom_id res chain seq x y z
N MET A 1 29.71 -35.07 -31.37
CA MET A 1 28.83 -34.24 -30.53
C MET A 1 29.17 -34.51 -29.09
N SER A 2 29.36 -33.48 -28.28
CA SER A 2 29.55 -33.62 -26.84
C SER A 2 28.22 -33.42 -26.12
N LYS A 3 27.93 -34.23 -25.11
CA LYS A 3 26.72 -34.13 -24.27
C LYS A 3 27.14 -34.09 -22.80
N ILE A 4 26.36 -33.39 -21.99
CA ILE A 4 26.44 -33.49 -20.54
C ILE A 4 25.95 -34.87 -20.08
N THR A 5 26.32 -35.26 -18.87
CA THR A 5 25.84 -36.52 -18.27
C THR A 5 24.35 -36.44 -17.95
N ASP A 6 23.69 -37.59 -17.88
CA ASP A 6 22.26 -37.67 -17.54
C ASP A 6 21.97 -37.11 -16.15
N GLU A 7 22.89 -37.30 -15.18
CA GLU A 7 22.78 -36.72 -13.84
C GLU A 7 22.83 -35.19 -13.86
N GLN A 8 23.72 -34.61 -14.66
CA GLN A 8 23.79 -33.16 -14.83
C GLN A 8 22.53 -32.62 -15.50
N LEU A 9 22.00 -33.35 -16.49
CA LEU A 9 20.76 -32.98 -17.17
C LEU A 9 19.55 -33.04 -16.24
N ASP A 10 19.40 -34.10 -15.44
CA ASP A 10 18.33 -34.22 -14.44
C ASP A 10 18.41 -33.11 -13.38
N LYS A 11 19.62 -32.82 -12.88
CA LYS A 11 19.84 -31.71 -11.95
C LYS A 11 19.44 -30.37 -12.57
N LEU A 12 19.81 -30.12 -13.83
CA LEU A 12 19.44 -28.91 -14.55
C LEU A 12 17.91 -28.78 -14.71
N HIS A 13 17.23 -29.88 -15.05
CA HIS A 13 15.76 -29.88 -15.15
C HIS A 13 15.09 -29.56 -13.82
N LYS A 14 15.54 -30.17 -12.71
CA LYS A 14 15.01 -29.89 -11.37
C LYS A 14 15.20 -28.43 -10.98
N GLN A 15 16.38 -27.87 -11.26
CA GLN A 15 16.68 -26.46 -11.01
C GLN A 15 15.77 -25.54 -11.85
N GLN A 16 15.57 -25.84 -13.13
CA GLN A 16 14.71 -25.06 -14.01
C GLN A 16 13.25 -25.09 -13.55
N THR A 17 12.73 -26.24 -13.13
CA THR A 17 11.37 -26.36 -12.58
C THR A 17 11.22 -25.57 -11.29
N ALA A 18 12.22 -25.63 -10.40
CA ALA A 18 12.20 -24.85 -9.16
C ALA A 18 12.21 -23.34 -9.45
N LEU A 19 13.05 -22.87 -10.38
CA LEU A 19 13.08 -21.47 -10.81
C LEU A 19 11.73 -21.02 -11.36
N ASN A 20 11.12 -21.80 -12.26
CA ASN A 20 9.82 -21.47 -12.84
C ASN A 20 8.71 -21.41 -11.77
N SER A 21 8.74 -22.33 -10.79
CA SER A 21 7.80 -22.32 -9.67
C SER A 21 7.94 -21.08 -8.80
N LEU A 22 9.18 -20.68 -8.48
CA LEU A 22 9.45 -19.48 -7.69
C LEU A 22 9.02 -18.22 -8.43
N LEU A 23 9.34 -18.11 -9.72
CA LEU A 23 8.94 -16.96 -10.54
C LEU A 23 7.42 -16.81 -10.60
N ASN A 24 6.69 -17.91 -10.77
CA ASN A 24 5.22 -17.88 -10.77
C ASN A 24 4.66 -17.41 -9.42
N LYS A 25 5.18 -17.94 -8.31
CA LYS A 25 4.78 -17.52 -6.96
C LYS A 25 5.06 -16.04 -6.71
N ILE A 26 6.22 -15.55 -7.16
CA ILE A 26 6.57 -14.12 -7.08
C ILE A 26 5.54 -13.29 -7.85
N GLY A 27 5.20 -13.66 -9.08
CA GLY A 27 4.20 -12.93 -9.87
C GLY A 27 2.82 -12.87 -9.22
N ILE A 28 2.40 -13.94 -8.54
CA ILE A 28 1.15 -13.95 -7.75
C ILE A 28 1.25 -12.95 -6.58
N VAL A 29 2.35 -12.98 -5.83
CA VAL A 29 2.57 -12.07 -4.69
C VAL A 29 2.59 -10.61 -5.17
N GLU A 30 3.24 -10.31 -6.29
CA GLU A 30 3.27 -8.97 -6.86
C GLU A 30 1.88 -8.48 -7.28
N SER A 31 1.08 -9.35 -7.90
CA SER A 31 -0.30 -9.04 -8.28
C SER A 31 -1.16 -8.75 -7.04
N ASN A 32 -1.03 -9.58 -6.01
CA ASN A 32 -1.74 -9.38 -4.74
C ASN A 32 -1.31 -8.09 -4.04
N LYS A 33 -0.02 -7.78 -4.04
CA LYS A 33 0.51 -6.52 -3.49
C LYS A 33 -0.11 -5.32 -4.20
N HIS A 34 -0.20 -5.36 -5.53
CA HIS A 34 -0.80 -4.26 -6.29
C HIS A 34 -2.28 -4.07 -5.94
N ALA A 35 -3.05 -5.16 -5.82
CA ALA A 35 -4.45 -5.09 -5.40
C ALA A 35 -4.60 -4.40 -4.04
N LEU A 36 -3.80 -4.82 -3.04
CA LEU A 36 -3.82 -4.22 -1.71
C LEU A 36 -3.40 -2.74 -1.71
N LEU A 37 -2.41 -2.36 -2.53
CA LEU A 37 -2.01 -0.97 -2.68
C LEU A 37 -3.11 -0.11 -3.31
N HIS A 38 -3.88 -0.67 -4.23
CA HIS A 38 -5.03 0.01 -4.83
C HIS A 38 -6.16 0.21 -3.80
N GLU A 39 -6.48 -0.82 -3.02
CA GLU A 39 -7.46 -0.73 -1.93
C GLU A 39 -7.04 0.32 -0.88
N LEU A 40 -5.76 0.30 -0.47
CA LEU A 40 -5.22 1.31 0.44
C LEU A 40 -5.38 2.74 -0.10
N ALA A 41 -5.10 2.95 -1.39
CA ALA A 41 -5.29 4.25 -2.02
C ALA A 41 -6.77 4.68 -2.03
N GLY A 42 -7.69 3.73 -2.25
CA GLY A 42 -9.14 3.95 -2.15
C GLY A 42 -9.56 4.42 -0.77
N VAL A 43 -9.16 3.68 0.28
CA VAL A 43 -9.48 4.05 1.68
C VAL A 43 -8.87 5.40 2.04
N ASN A 44 -7.62 5.69 1.65
CA ASN A 44 -7.01 6.99 1.91
C ASN A 44 -7.80 8.13 1.28
N LYS A 45 -8.31 7.93 0.05
CA LYS A 45 -9.14 8.93 -0.62
C LYS A 45 -10.44 9.17 0.16
N GLU A 46 -11.13 8.12 0.58
CA GLU A 46 -12.36 8.23 1.39
C GLU A 46 -12.11 8.97 2.71
N VAL A 47 -10.97 8.70 3.37
CA VAL A 47 -10.58 9.40 4.60
C VAL A 47 -10.39 10.90 4.35
N GLU A 48 -9.71 11.30 3.27
CA GLU A 48 -9.51 12.72 2.96
C GLU A 48 -10.81 13.42 2.54
N GLU A 49 -11.67 12.74 1.79
CA GLU A 49 -13.01 13.24 1.45
C GLU A 49 -13.84 13.49 2.72
N PHE A 50 -13.84 12.54 3.66
CA PHE A 50 -14.55 12.68 4.93
C PHE A 50 -13.96 13.76 5.84
N LYS A 51 -12.63 13.90 5.90
CA LYS A 51 -11.98 15.03 6.60
C LYS A 51 -12.44 16.37 6.04
N ALA A 52 -12.51 16.51 4.72
CA ALA A 52 -12.98 17.74 4.09
C ALA A 52 -14.46 18.02 4.38
N GLU A 53 -15.29 16.98 4.55
CA GLU A 53 -16.68 17.14 5.02
C GLU A 53 -16.72 17.67 6.47
N LEU A 54 -15.92 17.08 7.37
CA LEU A 54 -15.84 17.51 8.76
C LEU A 54 -15.30 18.95 8.91
N GLU A 55 -14.29 19.34 8.13
CA GLU A 55 -13.77 20.71 8.12
C GLU A 55 -14.82 21.73 7.64
N LYS A 56 -15.67 21.37 6.67
CA LYS A 56 -16.78 22.23 6.24
C LYS A 56 -17.85 22.40 7.32
N GLU A 57 -18.08 21.38 8.12
CA GLU A 57 -19.13 21.38 9.15
C GLU A 57 -18.66 22.06 10.45
N TYR A 58 -17.44 21.78 10.90
CA TYR A 58 -16.95 22.19 12.21
C TYR A 58 -15.84 23.25 12.16
N GLY A 59 -15.34 23.57 10.96
CA GLY A 59 -14.13 24.39 10.78
C GLY A 59 -12.87 23.59 11.07
N SER A 60 -11.72 24.28 11.24
CA SER A 60 -10.48 23.63 11.66
C SER A 60 -10.64 23.08 13.08
N VAL A 61 -10.76 21.75 13.19
CA VAL A 61 -10.93 21.03 14.46
C VAL A 61 -9.96 19.87 14.56
N ASN A 62 -9.50 19.59 15.78
CA ASN A 62 -8.79 18.37 16.10
C ASN A 62 -9.79 17.36 16.68
N ILE A 63 -9.82 16.13 16.15
CA ILE A 63 -10.78 15.10 16.55
C ILE A 63 -10.04 13.94 17.19
N ASN A 64 -10.46 13.54 18.39
CA ASN A 64 -9.99 12.32 19.03
C ASN A 64 -10.70 11.11 18.40
N LEU A 65 -9.95 10.21 17.76
CA LEU A 65 -10.51 9.04 17.07
C LEU A 65 -11.07 7.97 18.02
N GLU A 66 -10.64 7.95 19.28
CA GLU A 66 -11.07 6.97 20.28
C GLU A 66 -12.38 7.39 20.97
N THR A 67 -12.53 8.68 21.26
CA THR A 67 -13.69 9.23 22.01
C THR A 67 -14.67 9.99 21.12
N GLY A 68 -14.26 10.42 19.93
CA GLY A 68 -15.05 11.27 19.03
C GLY A 68 -15.12 12.74 19.47
N GLU A 69 -14.48 13.11 20.58
CA GLU A 69 -14.45 14.49 21.06
C GLU A 69 -13.63 15.38 20.11
N TYR A 70 -14.12 16.57 19.80
CA TYR A 70 -13.41 17.53 18.96
C TYR A 70 -13.13 18.84 19.70
N SER A 71 -11.98 19.45 19.40
CA SER A 71 -11.60 20.78 19.88
C SER A 71 -11.31 21.69 18.70
N LYS A 72 -11.73 22.95 18.77
CA LYS A 72 -11.37 23.93 17.74
C LYS A 72 -9.86 24.17 17.75
N ILE A 73 -9.30 24.23 16.56
CA ILE A 73 -7.94 24.73 16.36
C ILE A 73 -8.10 26.23 16.23
N GLU A 74 -7.62 26.99 17.22
CA GLU A 74 -7.53 28.43 17.10
C GLU A 74 -6.53 28.74 15.98
N GLN A 75 -7.01 29.29 14.87
CA GLN A 75 -6.13 29.97 13.94
C GLN A 75 -5.69 31.25 14.63
N ASP A 76 -4.49 31.26 15.20
CA ASP A 76 -3.85 32.50 15.59
C ASP A 76 -3.79 33.39 14.34
N GLU A 77 -4.51 34.52 14.35
CA GLU A 77 -4.49 35.53 13.28
C GLU A 77 -3.13 36.25 13.17
N SER A 78 -2.06 35.71 13.76
CA SER A 78 -0.70 36.28 13.73
C SER A 78 0.12 35.94 12.49
N ASP A 79 -0.36 35.05 11.60
CA ASP A 79 0.28 34.79 10.29
C ASP A 79 -0.34 35.61 9.14
N LYS A 80 -0.97 36.74 9.47
CA LYS A 80 -1.24 37.86 8.54
C LYS A 80 -0.48 39.11 8.97
N GLU A 81 0.84 39.01 9.10
CA GLU A 81 1.72 40.19 9.04
C GLU A 81 2.75 40.00 7.90
N ASP A 82 2.64 40.88 6.91
CA ASP A 82 3.45 41.17 5.70
C ASP A 82 3.52 40.16 4.53
#